data_AF-A0A023G6Q2-F1
#
_entry.id   AF-A0A023G6Q2-F1
#
_cell.length_a   1.000
_cell.length_b   1.000
_cell.length_c   1.000
_cell.angle_alpha   90.00
_cell.angle_beta   90.00
_cell.angle_gamma   90.00
#
_symmetry.space_group_name_H-M   'P 1'
#
loop_
_entity.id
_entity.type
_entity.pdbx_description
1 polymer ?
#
loop_
_entity_poly.entity_id
_entity_poly.type
_entity_poly.pdbx_seq_one_letter_code
_entity_poly.pdbx_strand_id
1 'polypeptide(L)'
;SSPTLLCIFPLPLWFLYSFVALLPAESHGASSKENSGKKCKETPERLELDELDDARFFYFYNSSTNACEHEFVRIDDDRKYDSFYECVTECGTGQGAPRCVQNQTSDCSDGDDCDEFFTYDVQLKRCIPIQTTYANYIANASHNIFLREQYCKNDCSGFTEDDVCGTKNC
;
A
#
# COMPACT_ATOMS: atom_id res chain seq x y z
N SER A 1 69.44 -17.23 -28.40
CA SER A 1 69.75 -18.66 -28.44
C SER A 1 68.90 -19.39 -27.42
N SER A 2 68.00 -20.26 -27.88
CA SER A 2 67.36 -21.29 -27.03
C SER A 2 68.41 -22.32 -26.60
N PRO A 3 68.15 -23.14 -25.56
CA PRO A 3 67.35 -24.33 -25.78
C PRO A 3 66.34 -24.67 -24.68
N THR A 4 65.29 -25.33 -25.16
CA THR A 4 64.22 -26.06 -24.50
C THR A 4 64.78 -27.27 -23.73
N LEU A 5 64.20 -27.59 -22.56
CA LEU A 5 64.19 -28.97 -22.05
C LEU A 5 62.84 -29.28 -21.39
N LEU A 6 62.12 -30.23 -22.00
CA LEU A 6 60.92 -30.87 -21.47
C LEU A 6 61.27 -31.77 -20.28
N CYS A 7 60.42 -31.81 -19.26
CA CYS A 7 60.23 -32.98 -18.41
C CYS A 7 58.73 -33.19 -18.18
N ILE A 8 58.31 -34.44 -18.38
CA ILE A 8 56.94 -34.96 -18.41
C ILE A 8 56.70 -35.73 -17.09
N PHE A 9 55.65 -35.31 -16.34
CA PHE A 9 54.67 -36.05 -15.49
C PHE A 9 55.12 -37.12 -14.48
N PRO A 10 54.47 -37.25 -13.29
CA PRO A 10 53.05 -37.64 -13.20
C PRO A 10 52.18 -36.96 -12.12
N LEU A 11 50.89 -36.88 -12.43
CA LEU A 11 49.77 -36.52 -11.55
C LEU A 11 49.52 -37.60 -10.49
N PRO A 12 48.99 -37.21 -9.31
CA PRO A 12 47.97 -38.01 -8.66
C PRO A 12 46.65 -37.24 -8.49
N LEU A 13 45.60 -37.94 -8.92
CA LEU A 13 44.17 -37.69 -8.77
C LEU A 13 43.78 -37.09 -7.41
N TRP A 14 43.23 -35.88 -7.42
CA TRP A 14 42.26 -35.45 -6.41
C TRP A 14 41.05 -34.90 -7.16
N PHE A 15 40.17 -35.82 -7.58
CA PHE A 15 38.79 -35.50 -7.93
C PHE A 15 38.08 -35.06 -6.64
N LEU A 16 37.97 -33.75 -6.43
CA LEU A 16 37.03 -33.23 -5.45
C LEU A 16 35.63 -33.32 -6.05
N TYR A 17 34.91 -34.38 -5.67
CA TYR A 17 33.46 -34.46 -5.81
C TYR A 17 32.82 -33.32 -5.01
N SER A 18 32.44 -32.24 -5.70
CA SER A 18 31.53 -31.24 -5.14
C SER A 18 30.13 -31.82 -5.19
N PHE A 19 29.65 -32.38 -4.09
CA PHE A 19 28.23 -32.64 -3.91
C PHE A 19 27.52 -31.28 -3.83
N VAL A 20 26.96 -30.84 -4.96
CA VAL A 20 25.90 -29.83 -4.92
C VAL A 20 24.73 -30.50 -4.22
N ALA A 21 24.56 -30.21 -2.94
CA ALA A 21 23.31 -30.49 -2.26
C ALA A 21 22.25 -29.61 -2.93
N LEU A 22 21.47 -30.20 -3.84
CA LEU A 22 20.15 -29.69 -4.19
C LEU A 22 19.33 -29.77 -2.90
N LEU A 23 19.39 -28.72 -2.09
CA LEU A 23 18.30 -28.46 -1.16
C LEU A 23 17.04 -28.39 -2.03
N PRO A 24 16.00 -29.20 -1.80
CA PRO A 24 14.71 -28.84 -2.33
C PRO A 24 14.47 -27.43 -1.78
N ALA A 25 14.40 -26.46 -2.68
CA ALA A 25 13.68 -25.25 -2.37
C ALA A 25 12.29 -25.76 -2.01
N GLU A 26 12.01 -25.86 -0.71
CA GLU A 26 10.67 -25.70 -0.21
C GLU A 26 10.26 -24.32 -0.73
N SER A 27 9.71 -24.35 -1.95
CA SER A 27 8.58 -23.53 -2.33
C SER A 27 7.64 -23.63 -1.14
N HIS A 28 7.85 -22.75 -0.16
CA HIS A 28 6.79 -22.27 0.68
C HIS A 28 5.79 -21.75 -0.32
N GLY A 29 4.85 -22.64 -0.63
CA GLY A 29 3.85 -22.44 -1.63
C GLY A 29 3.31 -21.05 -1.40
N ALA A 30 3.15 -20.33 -2.50
CA ALA A 30 2.07 -19.40 -2.60
C ALA A 30 0.87 -20.11 -1.96
N SER A 31 0.57 -19.76 -0.71
CA SER A 31 -0.74 -19.93 -0.16
C SER A 31 -1.58 -18.94 -0.96
N SER A 32 -1.86 -19.26 -2.22
CA SER A 32 -3.18 -19.02 -2.77
C SER A 32 -4.11 -19.72 -1.79
N LYS A 33 -4.49 -18.98 -0.75
CA LYS A 33 -5.83 -19.07 -0.25
C LYS A 33 -6.67 -18.82 -1.49
N GLU A 34 -7.06 -19.92 -2.11
CA GLU A 34 -8.24 -20.00 -2.94
C GLU A 34 -9.33 -19.28 -2.14
N ASN A 35 -9.55 -18.01 -2.47
CA ASN A 35 -10.49 -17.16 -1.76
C ASN A 35 -11.86 -17.66 -2.19
N SER A 36 -12.37 -18.63 -1.45
CA SER A 36 -13.68 -19.21 -1.62
C SER A 36 -14.74 -18.11 -1.48
N GLY A 37 -15.23 -17.59 -2.60
CA GLY A 37 -16.61 -17.12 -2.74
C GLY A 37 -16.95 -15.66 -2.46
N LYS A 38 -15.99 -14.74 -2.26
CA LYS A 38 -16.30 -13.28 -2.27
C LYS A 38 -15.79 -12.64 -3.54
N LYS A 39 -16.71 -12.19 -4.41
CA LYS A 39 -16.38 -11.48 -5.65
C LYS A 39 -16.08 -10.03 -5.29
N CYS A 40 -14.80 -9.71 -5.15
CA CYS A 40 -14.34 -8.33 -4.98
C CYS A 40 -14.88 -7.41 -6.08
N LYS A 41 -15.13 -6.15 -5.72
CA LYS A 41 -15.47 -5.10 -6.69
C LYS A 41 -14.18 -4.67 -7.39
N GLU A 42 -13.99 -5.17 -8.62
CA GLU A 42 -12.79 -4.95 -9.43
C GLU A 42 -12.72 -3.52 -10.00
N THR A 43 -11.51 -3.10 -10.35
CA THR A 43 -11.22 -1.80 -10.98
C THR A 43 -12.15 -1.49 -12.17
N PRO A 44 -12.91 -0.38 -12.13
CA PRO A 44 -13.71 0.05 -13.28
C PRO A 44 -12.82 0.62 -14.40
N GLU A 45 -13.40 0.82 -15.57
CA GLU A 45 -12.73 1.57 -16.65
C GLU A 45 -12.49 3.02 -16.19
N ARG A 46 -11.31 3.54 -16.52
CA ARG A 46 -10.92 4.90 -16.16
C ARG A 46 -11.81 5.90 -16.91
N LEU A 47 -12.39 6.84 -16.17
CA LEU A 47 -13.21 7.92 -16.74
C LEU A 47 -12.36 8.90 -17.54
N GLU A 48 -12.96 9.43 -18.61
CA GLU A 48 -12.42 10.57 -19.36
C GLU A 48 -12.63 11.88 -18.59
N LEU A 49 -11.88 12.93 -18.95
CA LEU A 49 -11.89 14.21 -18.21
C LEU A 49 -13.28 14.87 -18.16
N ASP A 50 -14.08 14.74 -19.21
CA ASP A 50 -15.44 15.29 -19.32
C ASP A 50 -16.48 14.50 -18.52
N GLU A 51 -16.13 13.34 -17.97
CA GLU A 51 -17.00 12.51 -17.14
C GLU A 51 -16.74 12.69 -15.63
N LEU A 52 -15.79 13.55 -15.25
CA LEU A 52 -15.36 13.72 -13.86
C LEU A 52 -16.31 14.59 -13.02
N ASP A 53 -17.23 15.33 -13.64
CA ASP A 53 -18.13 16.25 -12.94
C ASP A 53 -19.02 15.53 -11.91
N ASP A 54 -19.40 14.28 -12.19
CA ASP A 54 -20.18 13.41 -11.31
C ASP A 54 -19.36 12.26 -10.70
N ALA A 55 -18.03 12.42 -10.65
CA ALA A 55 -17.11 11.42 -10.12
C ALA A 55 -16.52 11.82 -8.77
N ARG A 56 -16.19 10.81 -7.96
CA ARG A 56 -15.43 10.98 -6.70
C ARG A 56 -14.41 9.85 -6.55
N PHE A 57 -13.48 10.02 -5.62
CA PHE A 57 -12.58 8.96 -5.22
C PHE A 57 -13.34 7.88 -4.44
N PHE A 58 -13.29 6.66 -4.96
CA PHE A 58 -13.77 5.45 -4.29
C PHE A 58 -12.73 4.35 -4.40
N TYR A 59 -12.89 3.30 -3.60
CA TYR A 59 -11.96 2.17 -3.57
C TYR A 59 -12.46 0.99 -4.41
N PHE A 60 -11.52 0.27 -4.99
CA PHE A 60 -11.74 -0.97 -5.71
C PHE A 60 -10.56 -1.90 -5.49
N TYR A 61 -10.79 -3.19 -5.71
CA TYR A 61 -9.75 -4.18 -5.70
C TYR A 61 -9.13 -4.28 -7.10
N ASN A 62 -7.81 -4.17 -7.17
CA ASN A 62 -7.03 -4.42 -8.37
C ASN A 62 -6.42 -5.81 -8.28
N SER A 63 -6.99 -6.76 -9.03
CA SER A 63 -6.50 -8.15 -9.08
C SER A 63 -5.08 -8.30 -9.64
N SER A 64 -4.60 -7.32 -10.41
CA SER A 64 -3.23 -7.35 -10.96
C SER A 64 -2.17 -7.03 -9.91
N THR A 65 -2.47 -6.10 -8.99
CA THR A 65 -1.58 -5.72 -7.89
C THR A 65 -1.91 -6.45 -6.59
N ASN A 66 -3.04 -7.17 -6.54
CA ASN A 66 -3.60 -7.79 -5.35
C ASN A 66 -3.76 -6.77 -4.21
N ALA A 67 -4.25 -5.58 -4.56
CA ALA A 67 -4.37 -4.45 -3.65
C ALA A 67 -5.67 -3.66 -3.89
N CYS A 68 -6.19 -3.08 -2.82
CA CYS A 68 -7.20 -2.05 -2.85
C CYS A 68 -6.54 -0.71 -3.22
N GLU A 69 -7.07 -0.08 -4.25
CA GLU A 69 -6.61 1.17 -4.83
C GLU A 69 -7.79 2.15 -4.91
N HIS A 70 -7.53 3.43 -5.21
CA HIS A 70 -8.57 4.45 -5.38
C HIS A 70 -8.47 5.12 -6.75
N GLU A 71 -9.61 5.54 -7.29
CA GLU A 71 -9.73 6.18 -8.61
C GLU A 71 -11.01 7.02 -8.64
N PHE A 72 -11.10 7.93 -9.60
CA PHE A 72 -12.36 8.59 -9.92
C PHE A 72 -13.36 7.60 -10.50
N VAL A 73 -14.48 7.43 -9.80
CA VAL A 73 -15.60 6.59 -10.21
C VAL A 73 -16.87 7.41 -10.09
N ARG A 74 -17.84 7.17 -10.98
CA ARG A 74 -19.15 7.80 -10.91
C ARG A 74 -19.83 7.50 -9.58
N ILE A 75 -20.54 8.50 -9.05
CA ILE A 75 -21.22 8.40 -7.74
C ILE A 75 -22.31 7.31 -7.71
N ASP A 76 -22.83 6.87 -8.85
CA ASP A 76 -23.87 5.84 -8.96
C ASP A 76 -23.36 4.41 -9.26
N ASP A 77 -22.07 4.21 -9.54
CA ASP A 77 -21.51 2.87 -9.79
C ASP A 77 -21.58 1.96 -8.54
N ASP A 78 -22.16 0.78 -8.65
CA ASP A 78 -22.31 -0.17 -7.53
C ASP A 78 -21.06 -1.03 -7.28
N ARG A 79 -20.08 -0.99 -8.19
CA ARG A 79 -18.82 -1.73 -8.13
C ARG A 79 -17.70 -0.95 -7.47
N LYS A 80 -18.02 -0.21 -6.40
CA LYS A 80 -17.04 0.48 -5.57
C LYS A 80 -17.26 0.27 -4.08
N TYR A 81 -16.22 0.50 -3.31
CA TYR A 81 -16.25 0.56 -1.84
C TYR A 81 -16.12 2.02 -1.39
N ASP A 82 -16.89 2.40 -0.38
CA ASP A 82 -16.89 3.77 0.14
C ASP A 82 -15.67 4.03 1.06
N SER A 83 -15.10 2.96 1.62
CA SER A 83 -13.93 3.04 2.51
C SER A 83 -12.83 2.06 2.12
N PHE A 84 -11.60 2.43 2.42
CA PHE A 84 -10.43 1.59 2.18
C PHE A 84 -10.50 0.31 3.01
N TYR A 85 -10.90 0.44 4.28
CA TYR A 85 -11.03 -0.68 5.21
C TYR A 85 -12.04 -1.74 4.71
N GLU A 86 -13.18 -1.32 4.15
CA GLU A 86 -14.18 -2.23 3.59
C GLU A 86 -13.58 -3.05 2.44
N CYS A 87 -12.92 -2.38 1.48
CA CYS A 87 -12.24 -3.08 0.38
C CYS A 87 -11.22 -4.10 0.90
N VAL A 88 -10.32 -3.66 1.79
CA VAL A 88 -9.24 -4.50 2.33
C VAL A 88 -9.79 -5.72 3.07
N THR A 89 -10.84 -5.52 3.87
CA THR A 89 -11.44 -6.57 4.69
C THR A 89 -12.24 -7.55 3.84
N GLU A 90 -13.01 -7.06 2.87
CA GLU A 90 -13.81 -7.90 2.00
C GLU A 90 -12.94 -8.75 1.07
N CYS A 91 -11.88 -8.14 0.52
CA CYS A 91 -10.97 -8.79 -0.42
C CYS A 91 -9.81 -9.52 0.25
N GLY A 92 -9.59 -9.31 1.55
CA GLY A 92 -8.53 -9.98 2.30
C GLY A 92 -7.12 -9.63 1.83
N THR A 93 -6.90 -8.38 1.42
CA THR A 93 -5.61 -7.96 0.85
C THR A 93 -4.50 -7.86 1.89
N GLY A 94 -4.87 -7.69 3.18
CA GLY A 94 -3.92 -7.52 4.27
C GLY A 94 -3.17 -6.18 4.24
N GLN A 95 -3.62 -5.21 3.45
CA GLN A 95 -3.12 -3.83 3.51
C GLN A 95 -3.51 -3.17 4.84
N GLY A 96 -2.69 -2.22 5.26
CA GLY A 96 -3.03 -1.25 6.30
C GLY A 96 -3.07 0.15 5.72
N ALA A 97 -3.47 1.09 6.55
CA ALA A 97 -3.41 2.52 6.27
C ALA A 97 -2.36 3.22 7.16
N PRO A 98 -1.05 2.93 7.02
CA PRO A 98 -0.01 3.42 7.92
C PRO A 98 0.07 4.96 7.94
N ARG A 99 -0.37 5.62 6.87
CA ARG A 99 -0.55 7.08 6.82
C ARG A 99 -1.40 7.60 7.98
N CYS A 100 -2.41 6.84 8.43
CA CYS A 100 -3.38 7.24 9.46
C CYS A 100 -2.81 7.22 10.89
N VAL A 101 -1.55 6.81 11.07
CA VAL A 101 -0.83 6.88 12.35
C VAL A 101 0.47 7.67 12.26
N GLN A 102 0.76 8.29 11.11
CA GLN A 102 1.92 9.16 11.00
C GLN A 102 1.70 10.42 11.84
N ASN A 103 2.70 10.77 12.64
CA ASN A 103 2.66 12.01 13.41
C ASN A 103 2.60 13.21 12.46
N GLN A 104 1.72 14.16 12.79
CA GLN A 104 1.60 15.42 12.09
C GLN A 104 1.74 16.54 13.12
N THR A 105 2.52 17.55 12.76
CA THR A 105 2.65 18.80 13.52
C THR A 105 1.80 19.85 12.81
N SER A 106 0.73 20.29 13.46
CA SER A 106 -0.06 21.43 13.00
C SER A 106 0.78 22.70 13.04
N ASP A 107 0.77 23.46 11.95
CA ASP A 107 1.52 24.71 11.84
C ASP A 107 0.63 25.83 11.28
N CYS A 108 -0.25 26.31 12.14
CA CYS A 108 -0.67 27.71 12.25
C CYS A 108 -1.82 27.75 13.26
N SER A 109 -1.77 28.67 14.23
CA SER A 109 -2.89 28.86 15.17
C SER A 109 -3.56 30.21 15.00
N ASP A 110 -2.87 31.20 14.40
CA ASP A 110 -3.28 32.61 14.42
C ASP A 110 -2.90 33.41 13.14
N GLY A 111 -2.77 32.76 11.97
CA GLY A 111 -2.40 33.41 10.70
C GLY A 111 -3.56 33.53 9.70
N ASP A 112 -3.52 34.54 8.82
CA ASP A 112 -4.56 34.81 7.80
C ASP A 112 -4.71 33.67 6.76
N ASP A 113 -3.71 32.77 6.65
CA ASP A 113 -3.69 31.63 5.74
C ASP A 113 -3.95 30.28 6.45
N CYS A 114 -4.58 30.33 7.61
CA CYS A 114 -4.85 29.16 8.43
C CYS A 114 -6.25 28.61 8.20
N ASP A 115 -6.32 27.43 7.60
CA ASP A 115 -7.58 26.75 7.30
C ASP A 115 -7.73 25.47 8.14
N GLU A 116 -8.97 25.00 8.25
CA GLU A 116 -9.29 23.73 8.89
C GLU A 116 -9.00 22.54 7.96
N PHE A 117 -8.18 21.61 8.43
CA PHE A 117 -7.91 20.30 7.84
C PHE A 117 -8.22 19.21 8.87
N PHE A 118 -8.00 17.94 8.51
CA PHE A 118 -8.30 16.81 9.37
C PHE A 118 -7.11 15.88 9.51
N THR A 119 -6.91 15.34 10.72
CA THR A 119 -5.99 14.22 10.99
C THR A 119 -6.79 13.06 11.56
N TYR A 120 -6.38 11.82 11.32
CA TYR A 120 -7.02 10.65 11.93
C TYR A 120 -6.35 10.30 13.25
N ASP A 121 -7.15 10.14 14.29
CA ASP A 121 -6.72 9.61 15.58
C ASP A 121 -7.23 8.17 15.70
N VAL A 122 -6.29 7.21 15.63
CA VAL A 122 -6.59 5.78 15.71
C VAL A 122 -7.08 5.34 17.09
N GLN A 123 -6.69 6.05 18.16
CA GLN A 123 -7.11 5.76 19.53
C GLN A 123 -8.57 6.18 19.73
N LEU A 124 -8.91 7.39 19.27
CA LEU A 124 -10.27 7.90 19.31
C LEU A 124 -11.15 7.37 18.16
N LYS A 125 -10.54 6.68 17.19
CA LYS A 125 -11.16 6.13 15.98
C LYS A 125 -11.97 7.17 15.20
N ARG A 126 -11.43 8.39 15.08
CA ARG A 126 -12.14 9.51 14.43
C ARG A 126 -11.18 10.52 13.82
N CYS A 127 -11.70 11.26 12.85
CA CYS A 127 -11.04 12.44 12.31
C CYS A 127 -11.17 13.61 13.28
N ILE A 128 -10.07 14.32 13.52
CA ILE A 128 -9.98 15.48 14.39
C ILE A 128 -9.60 16.69 13.54
N PRO A 129 -10.27 17.84 13.69
CA PRO A 129 -9.88 19.06 12.99
C PRO A 129 -8.53 19.56 13.50
N ILE A 130 -7.71 20.03 12.58
CA ILE A 130 -6.43 20.71 12.84
C ILE A 130 -6.39 22.01 12.06
N GLN A 131 -5.63 22.98 12.56
CA GLN A 131 -5.39 24.25 11.90
C GLN A 131 -4.01 24.21 11.22
N THR A 132 -3.97 24.46 9.91
CA THR A 132 -2.74 24.39 9.11
C THR A 132 -2.91 25.17 7.81
N THR A 133 -1.78 25.55 7.19
CA THR A 133 -1.80 26.22 5.88
C THR A 133 -1.97 25.21 4.74
N TYR A 134 -2.53 25.67 3.61
CA TYR A 134 -2.57 24.87 2.38
C TYR A 134 -1.17 24.46 1.89
N ALA A 135 -0.17 25.33 2.07
CA ALA A 135 1.22 25.01 1.71
C ALA A 135 1.76 23.81 2.53
N ASN A 136 1.48 23.78 3.83
CA ASN A 136 1.85 22.66 4.70
C ASN A 136 1.09 21.37 4.32
N TYR A 137 -0.19 21.49 3.94
CA TYR A 137 -0.96 20.36 3.40
C TYR A 137 -0.29 19.76 2.15
N ILE A 138 0.09 20.58 1.17
CA ILE A 138 0.74 20.09 -0.06
C ILE A 138 2.09 19.44 0.26
N ALA A 139 2.90 20.05 1.13
CA ALA A 139 4.20 19.50 1.53
C ALA A 139 4.09 18.16 2.27
N ASN A 140 2.98 17.92 2.97
CA ASN A 140 2.75 16.73 3.78
C ASN A 140 1.55 15.91 3.31
N ALA A 141 1.19 15.98 2.02
CA ALA A 141 -0.01 15.34 1.48
C ALA A 141 0.02 13.81 1.56
N SER A 142 1.18 13.19 1.84
CA SER A 142 1.33 11.75 2.12
C SER A 142 1.25 11.39 3.60
N HIS A 143 1.21 12.37 4.51
CA HIS A 143 1.12 12.18 5.96
C HIS A 143 -0.34 12.19 6.44
N ASN A 144 -0.56 12.04 7.74
CA ASN A 144 -1.86 12.03 8.40
C ASN A 144 -2.59 13.40 8.40
N ILE A 145 -2.82 13.96 7.22
CA ILE A 145 -3.50 15.22 6.97
C ILE A 145 -4.42 15.07 5.77
N PHE A 146 -5.65 15.57 5.90
CA PHE A 146 -6.71 15.43 4.91
C PHE A 146 -7.43 16.76 4.74
N LEU A 147 -7.70 17.12 3.49
CA LEU A 147 -8.42 18.35 3.14
C LEU A 147 -9.87 18.35 3.63
N ARG A 148 -10.49 17.18 3.77
CA ARG A 148 -11.90 17.04 4.16
C ARG A 148 -12.06 15.89 5.14
N GLU A 149 -12.98 16.05 6.09
CA GLU A 149 -13.31 15.01 7.08
C GLU A 149 -13.71 13.70 6.39
N GLN A 150 -14.48 13.78 5.31
CA GLN A 150 -14.93 12.59 4.58
C GLN A 150 -13.76 11.79 3.99
N TYR A 151 -12.72 12.45 3.47
CA TYR A 151 -11.55 11.74 2.93
C TYR A 151 -10.76 11.07 4.05
N CYS A 152 -10.56 11.77 5.17
CA CYS A 152 -10.00 11.14 6.37
C CYS A 152 -10.81 9.91 6.81
N LYS A 153 -12.15 10.00 6.79
CA LYS A 153 -13.01 8.86 7.15
C LYS A 153 -12.87 7.70 6.18
N ASN A 154 -12.93 7.97 4.88
CA ASN A 154 -12.85 6.96 3.82
C ASN A 154 -11.51 6.21 3.85
N ASP A 155 -10.41 6.92 4.06
CA ASP A 155 -9.06 6.35 4.07
C ASP A 155 -8.74 5.58 5.36
N CYS A 156 -9.19 6.08 6.52
CA CYS A 156 -8.69 5.63 7.82
C CYS A 156 -9.72 4.93 8.72
N SER A 157 -11.02 5.16 8.54
CA SER A 157 -12.01 4.60 9.47
C SER A 157 -12.16 3.09 9.30
N GLY A 158 -12.27 2.39 10.42
CA GLY A 158 -12.37 0.92 10.46
C GLY A 158 -11.08 0.26 10.90
N PHE A 159 -9.93 0.85 10.58
CA PHE A 159 -8.64 0.41 11.12
C PHE A 159 -8.52 0.70 12.63
N THR A 160 -7.68 -0.09 13.27
CA THR A 160 -7.35 -0.12 14.69
C THR A 160 -5.84 -0.10 14.86
N GLU A 161 -5.35 0.07 16.09
CA GLU A 161 -3.90 0.02 16.35
C GLU A 161 -3.26 -1.30 15.89
N ASP A 162 -4.02 -2.39 15.90
CA ASP A 162 -3.53 -3.73 15.55
C ASP A 162 -3.37 -3.95 14.04
N ASP A 163 -4.16 -3.28 13.21
CA ASP A 163 -4.25 -3.54 11.76
C ASP A 163 -3.99 -2.31 10.87
N VAL A 164 -3.84 -1.11 11.45
CA VAL A 164 -3.55 0.12 10.69
C VAL A 164 -2.21 0.06 9.94
N CYS A 165 -1.26 -0.75 10.40
CA CYS A 165 -0.01 -1.02 9.67
C CYS A 165 -0.15 -2.11 8.60
N GLY A 166 -1.22 -2.91 8.66
CA GLY A 166 -1.41 -4.07 7.81
C GLY A 166 -0.39 -5.17 8.10
N THR A 167 -0.22 -6.08 7.14
CA THR A 167 0.67 -7.25 7.27
C THR A 167 2.16 -6.95 7.07
N LYS A 168 2.49 -5.73 6.64
CA LYS A 168 3.86 -5.25 6.46
C LYS A 168 4.04 -4.07 7.43
N ASN A 169 4.67 -4.33 8.57
CA ASN A 169 4.90 -3.40 9.69
C ASN A 169 5.07 -1.91 9.27
N CYS A 170 4.53 -1.01 10.10
CA CYS A 170 4.93 0.39 10.14
C CYS A 170 6.42 0.52 10.52
#